data_AF-A0A6G6WPJ7-F1
#
_entry.id   AF-A0A6G6WPJ7-F1
#
_cell.length_a   1.000
_cell.length_b   1.000
_cell.length_c   1.000
_cell.angle_alpha   90.00
_cell.angle_beta   90.00
_cell.angle_gamma   90.00
#
_symmetry.space_group_name_H-M   'P 1'
#
loop_
_entity.id
_entity.type
_entity.pdbx_description
1 polymer ?
#
loop_
_entity_poly.entity_id
_entity_poly.type
_entity_poly.pdbx_seq_one_letter_code
_entity_poly.pdbx_strand_id
1 'polypeptide(L)'
;MKPAIERRLDHMHNSLLDTNEHQLLNAVLAQVCRDLQVTDDATRSKLRDHILVLADHGVRDFETLRNYAARPRINRFSMVDPA
;
A
#
# COMPACT_ATOMS: atom_id res chain seq x y z
N MET A 1 -10.59 -35.97 13.23
CA MET A 1 -11.68 -35.15 12.67
C MET A 1 -11.72 -33.83 13.44
N LYS A 2 -11.10 -32.76 12.90
CA LYS A 2 -11.09 -31.44 13.56
C LYS A 2 -12.37 -30.68 13.18
N PRO A 3 -13.08 -30.05 14.15
CA PRO A 3 -14.40 -29.45 13.91
C PRO A 3 -14.32 -28.14 13.12
N ALA A 4 -15.37 -27.88 12.33
CA ALA A 4 -15.54 -26.77 11.37
C ALA A 4 -15.53 -25.34 11.96
N ILE A 5 -15.15 -25.17 13.22
CA ILE A 5 -15.15 -23.91 13.96
C ILE A 5 -13.87 -23.12 13.66
N GLU A 6 -12.75 -23.80 13.42
CA GLU A 6 -11.47 -23.16 13.08
C GLU A 6 -11.52 -22.41 11.73
N ARG A 7 -12.47 -22.76 10.84
CA ARG A 7 -12.60 -22.11 9.52
C ARG A 7 -13.39 -20.80 9.51
N ARG A 8 -14.10 -20.46 10.59
CA ARG A 8 -14.86 -19.19 10.68
C ARG A 8 -14.01 -18.02 11.20
N LEU A 9 -12.90 -18.29 11.89
CA LEU A 9 -11.98 -17.23 12.31
C LEU A 9 -11.17 -16.66 11.15
N ASP A 10 -10.92 -17.45 10.10
CA ASP A 10 -10.26 -16.96 8.88
C ASP A 10 -11.13 -15.93 8.13
N HIS A 11 -12.45 -15.90 8.37
CA HIS A 11 -13.37 -14.96 7.74
C HIS A 11 -13.50 -13.63 8.49
N MET A 12 -12.88 -13.50 9.67
CA MET A 12 -12.58 -12.21 10.29
C MET A 12 -11.32 -11.55 9.69
N HIS A 13 -10.89 -11.97 8.50
CA HIS A 13 -9.79 -11.40 7.71
C HIS A 13 -9.98 -9.92 7.29
N ASN A 14 -11.03 -9.24 7.78
CA ASN A 14 -11.54 -8.02 7.17
C ASN A 14 -11.59 -6.78 8.08
N SER A 15 -10.81 -6.69 9.17
CA SER A 15 -10.84 -5.44 9.96
C SER A 15 -9.65 -5.06 10.84
N LEU A 16 -8.57 -5.84 10.86
CA LEU A 16 -7.35 -5.39 11.50
C LEU A 16 -6.19 -5.71 10.58
N LEU A 17 -5.75 -4.71 9.81
CA LEU A 17 -4.34 -4.62 9.50
C LEU A 17 -3.61 -4.78 10.84
N ASP A 18 -2.82 -5.85 10.95
CA ASP A 18 -2.05 -6.12 12.16
C ASP A 18 -1.24 -4.86 12.47
N THR A 19 -1.04 -4.49 13.74
CA THR A 19 -0.35 -3.22 14.08
C THR A 19 1.01 -3.14 13.37
N ASN A 20 1.63 -4.30 13.12
CA ASN A 20 2.85 -4.46 12.33
C ASN A 20 2.68 -4.13 10.84
N GLU A 21 1.56 -4.51 10.22
CA GLU A 21 1.26 -4.19 8.82
C GLU A 21 1.04 -2.69 8.64
N HIS A 22 0.31 -2.04 9.56
CA HIS A 22 0.18 -0.59 9.54
C HIS A 22 1.53 0.14 9.68
N GLN A 23 2.43 -0.36 10.53
CA GLN A 23 3.78 0.19 10.66
C GLN A 23 4.60 0.00 9.39
N LEU A 24 4.55 -1.20 8.78
CA LEU A 24 5.20 -1.51 7.51
C LEU A 24 4.74 -0.54 6.41
N LEU A 25 3.42 -0.40 6.20
CA LEU A 25 2.87 0.43 5.14
C LEU A 25 3.22 1.92 5.33
N ASN A 26 3.19 2.41 6.56
CA ASN A 26 3.63 3.77 6.88
C ASN A 26 5.13 3.96 6.64
N ALA A 27 5.95 2.96 6.97
CA ALA A 27 7.39 3.00 6.71
C ALA A 27 7.69 3.01 5.20
N VAL A 28 7.00 2.18 4.41
CA VAL A 28 7.11 2.18 2.94
C VAL A 28 6.71 3.55 2.41
N LEU A 29 5.56 4.10 2.82
CA LEU A 29 5.09 5.41 2.38
C LEU A 29 6.12 6.51 2.68
N ALA A 30 6.64 6.56 3.91
CA ALA A 30 7.64 7.54 4.30
C ALA A 30 8.94 7.40 3.47
N GLN A 31 9.36 6.16 3.19
CA GLN A 31 10.54 5.92 2.39
C GLN A 31 10.33 6.33 0.92
N VAL A 32 9.21 5.95 0.31
CA VAL A 32 8.88 6.29 -1.08
C VAL A 32 8.72 7.80 -1.24
N CYS A 33 8.08 8.49 -0.29
CA CYS A 33 8.00 9.95 -0.31
C CYS A 33 9.38 10.60 -0.25
N ARG A 34 10.32 10.05 0.52
CA ARG A 34 11.72 10.54 0.55
C ARG A 34 12.46 10.26 -0.76
N ASP A 35 12.38 9.03 -1.28
CA ASP A 35 13.01 8.64 -2.54
C ASP A 35 12.52 9.49 -3.73
N LEU A 36 11.21 9.76 -3.79
CA LEU A 36 10.59 10.55 -4.85
C LEU A 36 10.52 12.05 -4.54
N GLN A 37 11.06 12.50 -3.40
CA GLN A 37 11.00 13.89 -2.93
C GLN A 37 9.57 14.47 -2.93
N VAL A 38 8.58 13.66 -2.60
CA VAL A 38 7.17 14.05 -2.55
C VAL A 38 6.91 14.86 -1.29
N THR A 39 6.63 16.15 -1.47
CA THR A 39 6.25 17.08 -0.40
C THR A 39 4.77 17.42 -0.41
N ASP A 40 4.06 17.12 -1.50
CA ASP A 40 2.65 17.40 -1.68
C ASP A 40 1.75 16.31 -1.05
N ASP A 41 0.72 16.74 -0.34
CA ASP A 41 -0.16 15.86 0.41
C ASP A 41 -1.10 15.04 -0.50
N ALA A 42 -1.50 15.60 -1.65
CA ALA A 42 -2.32 14.88 -2.62
C ALA A 42 -1.54 13.73 -3.26
N THR A 43 -0.27 13.95 -3.58
CA THR A 43 0.63 12.92 -4.13
C THR A 43 0.96 11.87 -3.07
N ARG A 44 1.20 12.27 -1.83
CA ARG A 44 1.38 11.35 -0.69
C ARG A 44 0.14 10.49 -0.45
N SER A 45 -1.05 11.06 -0.52
CA SER A 45 -2.32 10.32 -0.38
C SER A 45 -2.50 9.28 -1.47
N LYS A 46 -2.17 9.62 -2.73
CA LYS A 46 -2.19 8.66 -3.86
C LYS A 46 -1.20 7.52 -3.67
N LEU A 47 0.01 7.81 -3.19
CA LEU A 47 1.01 6.78 -2.88
C LEU A 47 0.54 5.84 -1.77
N ARG A 48 -0.08 6.39 -0.72
CA ARG A 48 -0.65 5.61 0.37
C ARG A 48 -1.72 4.65 -0.12
N ASP A 49 -2.66 5.15 -0.93
CA ASP A 49 -3.73 4.34 -1.50
C ASP A 49 -3.16 3.21 -2.38
N HIS A 50 -2.15 3.53 -3.20
CA HIS A 50 -1.47 2.55 -4.03
C HIS A 50 -0.78 1.45 -3.19
N ILE A 51 -0.08 1.82 -2.12
CA ILE A 51 0.58 0.88 -1.20
C ILE A 51 -0.44 -0.02 -0.50
N LEU A 52 -1.60 0.52 -0.10
CA LEU A 52 -2.69 -0.24 0.50
C LEU A 52 -3.28 -1.27 -0.48
N VAL A 53 -3.51 -0.88 -1.74
CA VAL A 53 -4.00 -1.80 -2.79
C VAL A 53 -3.00 -2.93 -3.04
N LEU A 54 -1.70 -2.63 -3.07
CA LEU A 54 -0.67 -3.68 -3.22
C LEU A 54 -0.69 -4.66 -2.03
N ALA A 55 -0.86 -4.16 -0.81
CA ALA A 55 -0.98 -4.99 0.39
C ALA A 55 -2.24 -5.86 0.38
N ASP A 56 -3.37 -5.33 -0.07
CA ASP A 56 -4.63 -6.06 -0.26
C ASP A 56 -4.47 -7.21 -1.28
N HIS A 57 -3.71 -6.99 -2.35
CA HIS A 57 -3.33 -8.03 -3.32
C HIS A 57 -2.31 -9.05 -2.80
N GLY A 58 -1.92 -8.98 -1.52
CA GLY A 58 -1.04 -9.94 -0.87
C GLY A 58 0.45 -9.58 -0.92
N VAL A 59 0.80 -8.38 -1.41
CA VAL A 59 2.19 -7.90 -1.37
C VAL A 59 2.50 -7.35 0.01
N ARG A 60 3.19 -8.12 0.84
CA ARG A 60 3.50 -7.74 2.23
C ARG A 60 4.99 -7.49 2.50
N ASP A 61 5.83 -7.57 1.48
CA ASP A 61 7.26 -7.33 1.59
C ASP A 61 7.60 -5.83 1.41
N PHE A 62 8.45 -5.31 2.29
CA PHE A 62 8.83 -3.89 2.30
C PHE A 62 9.49 -3.46 0.98
N GLU A 63 10.46 -4.23 0.50
CA GLU A 63 11.26 -3.88 -0.66
C GLU A 63 10.41 -3.92 -1.93
N THR A 64 9.55 -4.93 -2.03
CA THR A 64 8.59 -5.11 -3.12
C THR A 64 7.59 -3.95 -3.15
N LEU A 65 6.97 -3.61 -2.01
CA LEU A 65 6.06 -2.47 -1.90
C LEU A 65 6.75 -1.15 -2.27
N ARG A 66 7.96 -0.91 -1.77
CA ARG A 66 8.77 0.27 -2.12
C ARG A 66 9.05 0.31 -3.62
N ASN A 67 9.50 -0.79 -4.21
CA ASN A 67 9.84 -0.85 -5.64
C ASN A 67 8.61 -0.61 -6.53
N TYR A 68 7.45 -1.17 -6.19
CA TYR A 68 6.23 -0.92 -6.95
C TYR A 68 5.71 0.51 -6.80
N ALA A 69 5.77 1.07 -5.58
CA ALA A 69 5.31 2.43 -5.31
C ALA A 69 6.28 3.51 -5.81
N ALA A 70 7.59 3.24 -5.80
CA ALA A 70 8.63 4.14 -6.30
C ALA A 70 8.82 4.04 -7.81
N ARG A 71 8.31 2.99 -8.47
CA ARG A 71 8.28 2.91 -9.92
C ARG A 71 7.42 4.07 -10.42
N PRO A 72 7.99 5.05 -11.14
CA PRO A 72 7.17 6.01 -11.83
C PRO A 72 6.31 5.17 -12.78
N ARG A 73 4.99 5.17 -12.57
CA ARG A 73 4.07 4.86 -13.66
C ARG A 73 4.25 5.98 -14.67
N ILE A 74 5.30 5.83 -15.47
CA ILE A 74 5.46 6.50 -16.75
C ILE A 74 4.08 6.36 -17.39
N ASN A 75 3.38 7.48 -17.54
CA ASN A 75 2.15 7.61 -18.33
C ASN A 75 0.75 7.53 -17.67
N ARG A 76 0.52 7.86 -16.37
CA ARG A 76 -0.89 8.05 -15.90
C ARG A 76 -1.18 9.28 -15.02
N PHE A 77 -0.25 10.23 -14.93
CA PHE A 77 -0.54 11.57 -14.39
C PHE A 77 -0.47 12.69 -15.43
N SER A 78 -0.40 12.36 -16.72
CA SER A 78 -0.74 13.30 -17.80
C SER A 78 -2.26 13.49 -17.85
N MET A 79 -2.82 14.11 -16.82
CA MET A 79 -4.12 14.77 -16.93
C MET A 79 -3.85 16.23 -17.28
N VAL A 80 -3.59 16.44 -18.57
CA VAL A 80 -4.05 17.54 -19.41
C VAL A 80 -4.33 18.86 -18.67
N ASP A 81 -3.37 19.79 -18.75
CA ASP A 81 -3.63 21.23 -18.61
C ASP A 81 -3.43 21.84 -20.01
N PRO A 82 -4.51 22.25 -20.71
CA PRO A 82 -4.42 23.19 -21.80
C PRO A 82 -4.92 24.55 -21.30
N ALA A 83 -3.99 25.51 -21.33
CA ALA A 83 -4.22 26.94 -21.20
C ALA A 83 -5.30 27.48 -22.16
#